data_AF-A0A8H5D3G5-F1
#
_entry.id   AF-A0A8H5D3G5-F1
#
_cell.length_a   1.000
_cell.length_b   1.000
_cell.length_c   1.000
_cell.angle_alpha   90.00
_cell.angle_beta   90.00
_cell.angle_gamma   90.00
#
_symmetry.space_group_name_H-M   'P 1'
#
loop_
_entity.id
_entity.type
_entity.pdbx_description
1 polymer ?
#
loop_
_entity_poly.entity_id
_entity_poly.type
_entity_poly.pdbx_seq_one_letter_code
_entity_poly.pdbx_strand_id
1 'polypeptide(L)'
;MSWLDHYANRMVSKYCPRNSRNHYYLPLFRRAVAQVAVGNHRQSSPASLNRYKGSWPRKMSKQAFSSTLSTVSSSSLTSHQNNYYATPLLRLTMSSDHFNYAKNIGHYDSVAAAVVFALVYIPLFIRFIPLLIRQRFSVLFTMVLFCQIRIVSFIIRAVLASSDSAGENEGLFIADQVLLSAGFVGLLYSAYGLVLDRLQPTETALPMSRIDHLIRNRRLFHLNMSLATALSIVGVIDLTHSDQSDQDTGNTLRKVGAIILLALTIITTYLTGVLMVREKDSAILEGSSKPASSRLTSLGHVYGSYILGVLCALMLVREIFLAATILANSSKQNEEDSGILWLPYRRCYV
;
A
#
# COMPACT_ATOMS: atom_id res chain seq x y z
N MET A 1 -5.00 29.28 -11.66
CA MET A 1 -3.78 29.15 -10.83
C MET A 1 -3.88 30.14 -9.67
N SER A 2 -4.96 30.02 -8.88
CA SER A 2 -5.37 31.06 -7.92
C SER A 2 -6.24 30.54 -6.76
N TRP A 3 -6.45 29.22 -6.67
CA TRP A 3 -7.15 28.60 -5.53
C TRP A 3 -6.22 27.66 -4.75
N LEU A 4 -5.49 26.78 -5.45
CA LEU A 4 -4.49 25.89 -4.85
C LEU A 4 -3.34 26.65 -4.14
N ASP A 5 -2.81 27.73 -4.71
CA ASP A 5 -1.78 28.55 -4.05
C ASP A 5 -2.33 29.29 -2.82
N HIS A 6 -3.59 29.74 -2.88
CA HIS A 6 -4.28 30.34 -1.74
C HIS A 6 -4.57 29.31 -0.64
N TYR A 7 -4.82 28.05 -1.02
CA TYR A 7 -5.03 26.91 -0.13
C TYR A 7 -3.72 26.49 0.55
N ALA A 8 -2.63 26.37 -0.21
CA ALA A 8 -1.31 26.04 0.30
C ALA A 8 -0.79 27.09 1.30
N ASN A 9 -0.88 28.38 0.95
CA ASN A 9 -0.45 29.46 1.85
C ASN A 9 -1.29 29.54 3.14
N ARG A 10 -2.60 29.25 3.09
CA ARG A 10 -3.44 29.15 4.30
C ARG A 10 -3.09 27.95 5.18
N MET A 11 -2.60 26.84 4.62
CA MET A 11 -2.12 25.71 5.43
C MET A 11 -0.77 26.03 6.09
N VAL A 12 0.21 26.56 5.35
CA VAL A 12 1.53 26.93 5.94
C VAL A 12 1.38 27.94 7.07
N SER A 13 0.50 28.94 6.91
CA SER A 13 0.25 29.97 7.94
C SER A 13 -0.42 29.47 9.23
N LYS A 14 -1.08 28.29 9.24
CA LYS A 14 -1.83 27.79 10.41
C LYS A 14 -1.13 26.67 11.18
N TYR A 15 -0.20 25.95 10.56
CA TYR A 15 0.47 24.79 11.17
C TYR A 15 1.96 25.02 11.51
N CYS A 16 2.51 26.19 11.19
CA CYS A 16 3.83 26.61 11.69
C CYS A 16 3.67 27.57 12.90
N PRO A 17 3.85 27.11 14.15
CA PRO A 17 4.17 28.04 15.23
C PRO A 17 5.44 28.80 14.86
N ARG A 18 5.47 30.10 15.13
CA ARG A 18 6.41 31.10 14.58
C ARG A 18 7.89 30.92 15.02
N ASN A 19 8.24 29.80 15.64
CA ASN A 19 9.53 29.56 16.31
C ASN A 19 10.07 28.13 16.09
N SER A 20 10.12 27.64 14.86
CA SER A 20 10.90 26.43 14.52
C SER A 20 11.71 26.63 13.24
N ARG A 21 13.02 26.86 13.41
CA ARG A 21 14.00 26.97 12.31
C ARG A 21 14.30 25.59 11.74
N ASN A 22 13.50 25.10 10.78
CA ASN A 22 13.87 23.92 9.97
C ASN A 22 13.20 23.89 8.59
N HIS A 23 13.68 24.75 7.68
CA HIS A 23 13.10 25.01 6.35
C HIS A 23 13.42 23.97 5.25
N TYR A 24 13.59 22.68 5.57
CA TYR A 24 14.15 21.70 4.63
C TYR A 24 13.14 20.74 3.94
N TYR A 25 11.87 20.68 4.37
CA TYR A 25 10.94 19.65 3.90
C TYR A 25 10.30 19.92 2.54
N LEU A 26 9.93 21.16 2.24
CA LEU A 26 9.24 21.53 0.99
C LEU A 26 10.07 21.33 -0.30
N PRO A 27 11.38 21.68 -0.37
CA PRO A 27 12.16 21.51 -1.59
C PRO A 27 12.56 20.05 -1.87
N LEU A 28 12.69 19.21 -0.83
CA LEU A 28 13.03 17.79 -0.99
C LEU A 28 11.88 16.98 -1.61
N PHE A 29 10.63 17.20 -1.16
CA PHE A 29 9.47 16.53 -1.75
C PHE A 29 9.28 16.90 -3.23
N ARG A 30 9.46 18.18 -3.60
CA ARG A 30 9.47 18.61 -5.01
C ARG A 30 10.59 17.98 -5.83
N ARG A 31 11.78 17.75 -5.25
CA ARG A 31 12.89 17.08 -5.96
C ARG A 31 12.65 15.58 -6.16
N ALA A 32 12.12 14.88 -5.16
CA ALA A 32 11.81 13.45 -5.29
C ALA A 32 10.76 13.19 -6.39
N VAL A 33 9.66 13.96 -6.39
CA VAL A 33 8.61 13.86 -7.42
C VAL A 33 9.15 14.25 -8.81
N ALA A 34 10.04 15.25 -8.89
CA ALA A 34 10.66 15.64 -10.16
C ALA A 34 11.66 14.60 -10.70
N GLN A 35 12.38 13.86 -9.84
CA GLN A 35 13.31 12.82 -10.31
C GLN A 35 12.57 11.58 -10.83
N VAL A 36 11.47 11.17 -10.19
CA VAL A 36 10.63 10.07 -10.69
C VAL A 36 9.99 10.43 -12.05
N ALA A 37 9.65 11.70 -12.28
CA ALA A 37 9.08 12.17 -13.55
C ALA A 37 10.10 12.34 -14.70
N VAL A 38 11.41 12.27 -14.43
CA VAL A 38 12.49 12.46 -15.43
C VAL A 38 13.23 11.14 -15.73
N GLY A 39 13.03 10.11 -14.91
CA GLY A 39 13.68 8.80 -15.01
C GLY A 39 13.15 7.88 -16.12
N ASN A 40 12.88 8.37 -17.33
CA ASN A 40 12.63 7.49 -18.48
C ASN A 40 13.07 8.08 -19.84
N HIS A 41 14.36 8.43 -19.96
CA HIS A 41 15.07 8.51 -21.24
C HIS A 41 16.59 8.66 -21.02
N ARG A 42 17.35 7.57 -21.23
CA ARG A 42 18.63 7.52 -21.99
C ARG A 42 19.39 6.20 -21.79
N GLN A 43 19.45 5.41 -22.85
CA GLN A 43 20.63 4.59 -23.14
C GLN A 43 21.68 5.43 -23.92
N SER A 44 22.88 4.87 -24.03
CA SER A 44 24.02 5.24 -24.91
C SER A 44 24.97 6.39 -24.50
N SER A 45 26.20 5.95 -24.22
CA SER A 45 27.54 6.51 -24.48
C SER A 45 28.10 7.75 -23.74
N PRO A 46 29.42 7.71 -23.38
CA PRO A 46 30.12 8.79 -22.68
C PRO A 46 31.02 9.64 -23.60
N ALA A 47 31.09 10.96 -23.36
CA ALA A 47 32.22 11.80 -23.75
C ALA A 47 32.26 13.13 -22.96
N SER A 48 33.48 13.63 -22.77
CA SER A 48 33.90 15.02 -22.48
C SER A 48 33.20 15.83 -21.36
N LEU A 49 33.99 16.16 -20.33
CA LEU A 49 33.79 17.38 -19.54
C LEU A 49 33.80 18.60 -20.47
N ASN A 50 32.81 19.51 -20.32
CA ASN A 50 33.20 20.91 -20.12
C ASN A 50 32.17 21.82 -19.42
N ARG A 51 32.78 22.68 -18.60
CA ARG A 51 32.24 23.74 -17.74
C ARG A 51 31.43 24.79 -18.52
N TYR A 52 30.19 25.07 -18.12
CA TYR A 52 29.53 26.36 -18.40
C TYR A 52 28.61 26.85 -17.26
N LYS A 53 28.78 28.10 -16.85
CA LYS A 53 27.81 28.86 -16.03
C LYS A 53 26.76 29.46 -16.96
N GLY A 54 25.47 29.31 -16.66
CA GLY A 54 24.39 29.82 -17.50
C GLY A 54 23.15 30.23 -16.70
N SER A 55 22.78 31.51 -16.83
CA SER A 55 21.51 32.09 -16.38
C SER A 55 20.32 31.43 -17.07
N TRP A 56 19.21 31.20 -16.35
CA TRP A 56 17.94 30.71 -16.93
C TRP A 56 16.85 31.79 -16.87
N PRO A 57 16.25 32.19 -18.01
CA PRO A 57 15.16 33.16 -18.05
C PRO A 57 13.80 32.55 -17.69
N ARG A 58 12.87 33.40 -17.25
CA ARG A 58 11.46 33.03 -17.00
C ARG A 58 10.63 33.11 -18.29
N LYS A 59 9.85 32.05 -18.59
CA LYS A 59 8.51 32.00 -19.24
C LYS A 59 8.40 30.89 -20.29
N MET A 60 7.62 29.86 -19.97
CA MET A 60 6.83 28.93 -20.82
C MET A 60 6.32 27.81 -19.89
N SER A 61 5.26 27.05 -20.16
CA SER A 61 4.08 27.21 -21.02
C SER A 61 2.94 26.40 -20.38
N LYS A 62 1.67 26.80 -20.52
CA LYS A 62 0.52 26.05 -19.98
C LYS A 62 -0.04 25.07 -21.02
N GLN A 63 0.61 23.92 -21.23
CA GLN A 63 0.07 22.87 -22.13
C GLN A 63 0.78 21.51 -21.95
N ALA A 64 0.70 20.91 -20.76
CA ALA A 64 1.18 19.54 -20.50
C ALA A 64 0.61 18.95 -19.18
N PHE A 65 -0.71 18.80 -19.06
CA PHE A 65 -1.31 18.10 -17.91
C PHE A 65 -2.70 17.48 -18.20
N SER A 66 -2.93 17.02 -19.43
CA SER A 66 -4.24 16.47 -19.86
C SER A 66 -4.13 15.17 -20.67
N SER A 67 -2.94 14.54 -20.71
CA SER A 67 -2.62 13.44 -21.64
C SER A 67 -2.12 12.15 -20.96
N THR A 68 -2.16 12.05 -19.63
CA THR A 68 -1.69 10.89 -18.85
C THR A 68 -2.78 10.18 -18.04
N LEU A 69 -4.05 10.40 -18.38
CA LEU A 69 -5.20 9.73 -17.74
C LEU A 69 -6.25 9.22 -18.76
N SER A 70 -5.88 9.18 -20.04
CA SER A 70 -6.75 8.78 -21.16
C SER A 70 -6.24 7.55 -21.93
N THR A 71 -5.21 6.85 -21.41
CA THR A 71 -4.53 5.75 -22.12
C THR A 71 -4.91 4.36 -21.59
N VAL A 72 -6.15 4.21 -21.10
CA VAL A 72 -6.77 2.91 -20.80
C VAL A 72 -8.24 2.94 -21.26
N SER A 73 -8.46 3.27 -22.54
CA SER A 73 -9.78 3.17 -23.21
C SER A 73 -9.67 3.37 -24.73
N SER A 74 -9.10 2.39 -25.45
CA SER A 74 -9.38 2.15 -26.89
C SER A 74 -8.62 0.93 -27.43
N SER A 75 -9.02 -0.28 -27.03
CA SER A 75 -8.78 -1.47 -27.84
C SER A 75 -9.83 -1.52 -28.95
N SER A 76 -9.50 -0.92 -30.10
CA SER A 76 -10.35 -0.91 -31.28
C SER A 76 -10.53 -2.31 -31.86
N LEU A 77 -11.77 -2.81 -31.94
CA LEU A 77 -12.09 -3.96 -32.79
C LEU A 77 -11.85 -3.57 -34.26
N THR A 78 -10.78 -4.10 -34.86
CA THR A 78 -10.63 -4.18 -36.32
C THR A 78 -11.02 -5.59 -36.76
N SER A 79 -12.27 -5.76 -37.19
CA SER A 79 -12.76 -7.02 -37.75
C SER A 79 -12.16 -7.28 -39.13
N HIS A 80 -11.01 -7.96 -39.20
CA HIS A 80 -10.51 -8.50 -40.46
C HIS A 80 -11.26 -9.80 -40.81
N GLN A 81 -12.40 -9.66 -41.49
CA GLN A 81 -13.00 -10.76 -42.25
C GLN A 81 -12.10 -11.08 -43.46
N ASN A 82 -11.28 -12.12 -43.34
CA ASN A 82 -10.64 -12.75 -44.50
C ASN A 82 -11.13 -14.21 -44.60
N ASN A 83 -12.04 -14.44 -45.54
CA ASN A 83 -12.45 -15.78 -45.93
C ASN A 83 -11.27 -16.50 -46.61
N TYR A 84 -10.81 -17.61 -46.03
CA TYR A 84 -9.97 -18.58 -46.73
C TYR A 84 -10.55 -19.99 -46.54
N TYR A 85 -10.30 -20.81 -47.56
CA TYR A 85 -11.12 -21.97 -47.91
C TYR A 85 -11.02 -23.14 -46.93
N ALA A 86 -12.08 -23.95 -46.91
CA ALA A 86 -12.21 -25.09 -46.02
C ALA A 86 -11.27 -26.24 -46.41
N THR A 87 -10.43 -26.66 -45.46
CA THR A 87 -9.68 -27.92 -45.51
C THR A 87 -10.06 -28.74 -44.27
N PRO A 88 -10.73 -29.91 -44.39
CA PRO A 88 -11.12 -30.72 -43.24
C PRO A 88 -9.94 -31.56 -42.76
N LEU A 89 -8.90 -30.90 -42.24
CA LEU A 89 -7.91 -31.57 -41.40
C LEU A 89 -8.50 -31.75 -40.01
N LEU A 90 -8.21 -32.90 -39.39
CA LEU A 90 -8.52 -33.22 -38.00
C LEU A 90 -7.93 -32.14 -37.08
N ARG A 91 -8.75 -31.13 -36.80
CA ARG A 91 -8.48 -30.11 -35.82
C ARG A 91 -8.56 -30.81 -34.47
N LEU A 92 -7.43 -31.34 -34.02
CA LEU A 92 -7.09 -31.32 -32.61
C LEU A 92 -7.25 -29.87 -32.17
N THR A 93 -8.46 -29.53 -31.73
CA THR A 93 -8.69 -28.40 -30.86
C THR A 93 -7.94 -28.76 -29.60
N MET A 94 -6.63 -28.44 -29.60
CA MET A 94 -5.96 -28.09 -28.36
C MET A 94 -6.87 -27.04 -27.76
N SER A 95 -7.62 -27.47 -26.75
CA SER A 95 -8.38 -26.58 -25.91
C SER A 95 -7.36 -25.55 -25.45
N SER A 96 -7.56 -24.31 -25.87
CA SER A 96 -6.87 -23.18 -25.25
C SER A 96 -7.46 -23.13 -23.86
N ASP A 97 -6.95 -23.96 -22.96
CA ASP A 97 -7.45 -24.10 -21.60
C ASP A 97 -7.29 -22.75 -20.93
N HIS A 98 -8.39 -21.99 -20.90
CA HIS A 98 -8.41 -20.60 -20.49
C HIS A 98 -7.91 -20.52 -19.05
N PHE A 99 -6.69 -20.01 -18.89
CA PHE A 99 -6.00 -20.04 -17.60
C PHE A 99 -6.63 -18.99 -16.68
N ASN A 100 -7.59 -19.43 -15.86
CA ASN A 100 -8.25 -18.58 -14.88
C ASN A 100 -7.29 -18.26 -13.71
N TYR A 101 -6.61 -17.12 -13.80
CA TYR A 101 -5.68 -16.61 -12.80
C TYR A 101 -6.32 -16.49 -11.41
N ALA A 102 -7.59 -16.07 -11.35
CA ALA A 102 -8.32 -15.90 -10.09
C ALA A 102 -8.50 -17.24 -9.35
N LYS A 103 -8.78 -18.33 -10.06
CA LYS A 103 -8.94 -19.66 -9.48
C LYS A 103 -7.59 -20.27 -9.08
N ASN A 104 -6.62 -20.26 -10.00
CA ASN A 104 -5.35 -20.95 -9.80
C ASN A 104 -4.42 -20.25 -8.80
N ILE A 105 -4.35 -18.91 -8.83
CA ILE A 105 -3.42 -18.11 -8.00
C ILE A 105 -4.15 -17.46 -6.81
N GLY A 106 -5.42 -17.10 -6.97
CA GLY A 106 -6.18 -16.31 -6.00
C GLY A 106 -6.87 -17.10 -4.88
N HIS A 107 -7.22 -18.37 -5.12
CA HIS A 107 -7.99 -19.24 -4.20
C HIS A 107 -9.24 -18.53 -3.63
N TYR A 108 -10.01 -17.87 -4.51
CA TYR A 108 -11.18 -17.07 -4.13
C TYR A 108 -12.45 -17.94 -3.92
N ASP A 109 -12.41 -18.87 -2.96
CA ASP A 109 -13.50 -19.84 -2.73
C ASP A 109 -14.78 -19.22 -2.14
N SER A 110 -14.79 -17.92 -1.80
CA SER A 110 -15.95 -17.25 -1.19
C SER A 110 -16.18 -15.82 -1.70
N VAL A 111 -17.06 -15.69 -2.70
CA VAL A 111 -17.65 -14.40 -3.12
C VAL A 111 -18.33 -13.70 -1.95
N ALA A 112 -19.05 -14.47 -1.11
CA ALA A 112 -19.80 -13.95 0.03
C ALA A 112 -18.91 -13.18 1.02
N ALA A 113 -17.71 -13.68 1.31
CA ALA A 113 -16.77 -13.00 2.20
C ALA A 113 -16.38 -11.61 1.65
N ALA A 114 -16.08 -11.48 0.35
CA ALA A 114 -15.72 -10.21 -0.26
C ALA A 114 -16.87 -9.18 -0.18
N VAL A 115 -18.11 -9.62 -0.45
CA VAL A 115 -19.31 -8.77 -0.35
C VAL A 115 -19.56 -8.32 1.10
N VAL A 116 -19.46 -9.22 2.08
CA VAL A 116 -19.61 -8.88 3.51
C VAL A 116 -18.57 -7.85 3.95
N PHE A 117 -17.30 -8.01 3.56
CA PHE A 117 -16.28 -6.99 3.89
C PHE A 117 -16.57 -5.64 3.21
N ALA A 118 -16.96 -5.61 1.94
CA ALA A 118 -17.36 -4.37 1.27
C ALA A 118 -18.49 -3.65 2.02
N LEU A 119 -19.54 -4.39 2.41
CA LEU A 119 -20.68 -3.86 3.17
C LEU A 119 -20.30 -3.33 4.55
N VAL A 120 -19.29 -3.92 5.23
CA VAL A 120 -18.76 -3.41 6.51
C VAL A 120 -17.97 -2.12 6.32
N TYR A 121 -17.22 -1.94 5.23
CA TYR A 121 -16.43 -0.72 5.00
C TYR A 121 -17.27 0.50 4.55
N ILE A 122 -18.41 0.29 3.88
CA ILE A 122 -19.31 1.38 3.44
C ILE A 122 -19.78 2.29 4.59
N PRO A 123 -20.35 1.81 5.72
CA PRO A 123 -20.79 2.67 6.82
C PRO A 123 -19.61 3.36 7.53
N LEU A 124 -18.43 2.74 7.61
CA LEU A 124 -17.21 3.41 8.08
C LEU A 124 -16.84 4.59 7.16
N PHE A 125 -16.84 4.38 5.85
CA PHE A 125 -16.57 5.43 4.87
C PHE A 125 -17.59 6.58 4.96
N ILE A 126 -18.88 6.28 4.98
CA ILE A 126 -19.96 7.28 5.13
C ILE A 126 -19.79 8.07 6.44
N ARG A 127 -19.42 7.42 7.54
CA ARG A 127 -19.12 8.09 8.82
C ARG A 127 -17.91 9.02 8.73
N PHE A 128 -16.87 8.67 7.97
CA PHE A 128 -15.66 9.50 7.90
C PHE A 128 -15.79 10.74 6.99
N ILE A 129 -16.67 10.76 5.99
CA ILE A 129 -16.91 11.94 5.13
C ILE A 129 -17.25 13.22 5.94
N PRO A 130 -18.28 13.25 6.81
CA PRO A 130 -18.61 14.46 7.56
C PRO A 130 -17.53 14.84 8.58
N LEU A 131 -16.75 13.87 9.09
CA LEU A 131 -15.58 14.13 9.92
C LEU A 131 -14.47 14.84 9.12
N LEU A 132 -14.18 14.38 7.91
CA LEU A 132 -13.19 14.98 7.00
C LEU A 132 -13.56 16.41 6.61
N ILE A 133 -14.85 16.69 6.37
CA ILE A 133 -15.34 18.04 6.04
C ILE A 133 -15.21 18.97 7.26
N ARG A 134 -15.53 18.48 8.47
CA ARG A 134 -15.46 19.28 9.71
C ARG A 134 -14.04 19.49 10.22
N GLN A 135 -13.13 18.53 10.02
CA GLN A 135 -11.78 18.56 10.58
C GLN A 135 -10.70 18.31 9.51
N ARG A 136 -9.89 19.33 9.23
CA ARG A 136 -8.70 19.25 8.36
C ARG A 136 -7.52 18.56 9.05
N PHE A 137 -7.64 17.26 9.32
CA PHE A 137 -6.49 16.43 9.70
C PHE A 137 -6.08 15.54 8.53
N SER A 138 -4.80 15.60 8.15
CA SER A 138 -4.24 14.75 7.08
C SER A 138 -4.44 13.25 7.34
N VAL A 139 -4.50 12.86 8.61
CA VAL A 139 -4.76 11.47 9.06
C VAL A 139 -6.19 11.02 8.73
N LEU A 140 -7.19 11.90 8.84
CA LEU A 140 -8.56 11.57 8.42
C LEU A 140 -8.63 11.40 6.90
N PHE A 141 -7.88 12.20 6.14
CA PHE A 141 -7.80 12.04 4.69
C PHE A 141 -7.20 10.69 4.28
N THR A 142 -6.09 10.25 4.91
CA THR A 142 -5.51 8.93 4.63
C THR A 142 -6.43 7.78 5.00
N MET A 143 -7.19 7.89 6.11
CA MET A 143 -8.19 6.88 6.49
C MET A 143 -9.39 6.83 5.53
N VAL A 144 -9.89 7.96 5.05
CA VAL A 144 -10.97 8.01 4.04
C VAL A 144 -10.51 7.40 2.70
N LEU A 145 -9.31 7.77 2.25
CA LEU A 145 -8.69 7.23 1.04
C LEU A 145 -8.45 5.71 1.16
N PHE A 146 -8.02 5.25 2.34
CA PHE A 146 -7.89 3.83 2.64
C PHE A 146 -9.23 3.07 2.52
N CYS A 147 -10.29 3.58 3.15
CA CYS A 147 -11.62 2.95 3.07
C CYS A 147 -12.10 2.85 1.60
N GLN A 148 -11.85 3.86 0.78
CA GLN A 148 -12.15 3.82 -0.66
C GLN A 148 -11.37 2.74 -1.39
N ILE A 149 -10.05 2.68 -1.23
CA ILE A 149 -9.21 1.63 -1.84
C ILE A 149 -9.69 0.23 -1.46
N ARG A 150 -10.10 0.02 -0.19
CA ARG A 150 -10.65 -1.25 0.27
C ARG A 150 -11.99 -1.59 -0.36
N ILE A 151 -12.93 -0.66 -0.39
CA ILE A 151 -14.25 -0.88 -1.03
C ILE A 151 -14.04 -1.27 -2.51
N VAL A 152 -13.18 -0.56 -3.23
CA VAL A 152 -12.88 -0.86 -4.65
C VAL A 152 -12.21 -2.22 -4.82
N SER A 153 -11.20 -2.57 -4.00
CA SER A 153 -10.56 -3.91 -4.04
C SER A 153 -11.56 -5.03 -3.75
N PHE A 154 -12.44 -4.90 -2.73
CA PHE A 154 -13.45 -5.93 -2.46
C PHE A 154 -14.50 -6.04 -3.57
N ILE A 155 -14.86 -4.96 -4.24
CA ILE A 155 -15.75 -4.99 -5.42
C ILE A 155 -15.06 -5.71 -6.59
N ILE A 156 -13.82 -5.34 -6.92
CA ILE A 156 -13.05 -6.00 -7.99
C ILE A 156 -12.90 -7.50 -7.70
N ARG A 157 -12.60 -7.86 -6.44
CA ARG A 157 -12.50 -9.24 -5.99
C ARG A 157 -13.80 -10.02 -6.10
N ALA A 158 -14.94 -9.39 -5.78
CA ALA A 158 -16.25 -10.00 -5.97
C ALA A 158 -16.57 -10.22 -7.46
N VAL A 159 -16.16 -9.31 -8.35
CA VAL A 159 -16.30 -9.46 -9.81
C VAL A 159 -15.40 -10.59 -10.33
N LEU A 160 -14.11 -10.62 -9.95
CA LEU A 160 -13.15 -11.68 -10.29
C LEU A 160 -13.63 -13.08 -9.85
N ALA A 161 -14.30 -13.16 -8.70
CA ALA A 161 -14.78 -14.43 -8.14
C ALA A 161 -16.20 -14.83 -8.61
N SER A 162 -16.92 -13.97 -9.35
CA SER A 162 -18.28 -14.26 -9.84
C SER A 162 -18.37 -14.47 -11.35
N SER A 163 -17.28 -14.24 -12.10
CA SER A 163 -17.23 -14.44 -13.55
C SER A 163 -15.88 -14.98 -13.98
N ASP A 164 -15.87 -16.19 -14.57
CA ASP A 164 -14.66 -16.82 -15.11
C ASP A 164 -13.96 -15.91 -16.14
N SER A 165 -14.75 -15.30 -17.04
CA SER A 165 -14.24 -14.35 -18.05
C SER A 165 -13.61 -13.09 -17.44
N ALA A 166 -14.03 -12.67 -16.25
CA ALA A 166 -13.35 -11.59 -15.52
C ALA A 166 -12.05 -12.09 -14.86
N GLY A 167 -12.03 -13.33 -14.36
CA GLY A 167 -10.85 -13.99 -13.78
C GLY A 167 -9.71 -14.28 -14.76
N GLU A 168 -10.01 -14.34 -16.06
CA GLU A 168 -9.02 -14.38 -17.15
C GLU A 168 -8.37 -13.01 -17.44
N ASN A 169 -8.96 -11.90 -16.96
CA ASN A 169 -8.41 -10.57 -17.20
C ASN A 169 -7.24 -10.26 -16.26
N GLU A 170 -6.02 -10.53 -16.74
CA GLU A 170 -4.75 -10.27 -16.07
C GLU A 170 -4.70 -8.86 -15.43
N GLY A 171 -5.06 -7.82 -16.19
CA GLY A 171 -5.05 -6.43 -15.71
C GLY A 171 -5.98 -6.18 -14.51
N LEU A 172 -7.12 -6.86 -14.45
CA LEU A 172 -8.06 -6.79 -13.33
C LEU A 172 -7.53 -7.51 -12.09
N PHE A 173 -6.83 -8.64 -12.27
CA PHE A 173 -6.13 -9.34 -11.19
C PHE A 173 -4.96 -8.51 -10.62
N ILE A 174 -4.11 -7.96 -11.49
CA ILE A 174 -3.02 -7.05 -11.08
C ILE A 174 -3.60 -5.85 -10.32
N ALA A 175 -4.70 -5.25 -10.80
CA ALA A 175 -5.35 -4.14 -10.12
C ALA A 175 -5.82 -4.47 -8.70
N ASP A 176 -6.41 -5.65 -8.44
CA ASP A 176 -6.77 -6.05 -7.06
C ASP A 176 -5.53 -6.17 -6.16
N GLN A 177 -4.46 -6.82 -6.64
CA GLN A 177 -3.23 -6.98 -5.86
C GLN A 177 -2.57 -5.63 -5.53
N VAL A 178 -2.50 -4.72 -6.51
CA VAL A 178 -1.93 -3.38 -6.35
C VAL A 178 -2.77 -2.55 -5.37
N LEU A 179 -4.10 -2.55 -5.49
CA LEU A 179 -5.00 -1.85 -4.56
C LEU A 179 -4.93 -2.43 -3.15
N LEU A 180 -4.88 -3.76 -3.01
CA LEU A 180 -4.75 -4.43 -1.72
C LEU A 180 -3.45 -4.03 -1.00
N SER A 181 -2.33 -3.97 -1.73
CA SER A 181 -1.01 -3.56 -1.22
C SER A 181 -0.99 -2.07 -0.88
N ALA A 182 -1.39 -1.20 -1.81
CA ALA A 182 -1.44 0.26 -1.61
C ALA A 182 -2.35 0.66 -0.43
N GLY A 183 -3.48 -0.03 -0.27
CA GLY A 183 -4.36 0.15 0.89
C GLY A 183 -3.70 -0.23 2.21
N PHE A 184 -2.98 -1.36 2.26
CA PHE A 184 -2.24 -1.75 3.46
C PHE A 184 -1.14 -0.76 3.84
N VAL A 185 -0.39 -0.30 2.83
CA VAL A 185 0.64 0.74 2.94
C VAL A 185 0.07 2.04 3.53
N GLY A 186 -1.09 2.47 3.04
CA GLY A 186 -1.80 3.64 3.57
C GLY A 186 -2.21 3.51 5.05
N LEU A 187 -2.71 2.34 5.46
CA LEU A 187 -2.97 2.05 6.88
C LEU A 187 -1.70 2.09 7.72
N LEU A 188 -0.65 1.40 7.28
CA LEU A 188 0.60 1.26 8.04
C LEU A 188 1.28 2.61 8.22
N TYR A 189 1.24 3.47 7.20
CA TYR A 189 1.71 4.85 7.30
C TYR A 189 0.88 5.66 8.31
N SER A 190 -0.44 5.54 8.25
CA SER A 190 -1.35 6.28 9.13
C SER A 190 -1.26 5.82 10.59
N ALA A 191 -1.12 4.53 10.84
CA ALA A 191 -0.94 3.95 12.17
C ALA A 191 0.40 4.37 12.78
N TYR A 192 1.51 4.17 12.05
CA TYR A 192 2.83 4.63 12.48
C TYR A 192 2.89 6.15 12.73
N GLY A 193 2.24 6.95 11.89
CA GLY A 193 2.09 8.38 12.08
C GLY A 193 1.41 8.73 13.40
N LEU A 194 0.27 8.10 13.69
CA LEU A 194 -0.49 8.27 14.95
C LEU A 194 0.31 7.84 16.19
N VAL A 195 1.01 6.70 16.12
CA VAL A 195 1.86 6.18 17.20
C VAL A 195 2.99 7.18 17.50
N LEU A 196 3.65 7.73 16.48
CA LEU A 196 4.71 8.71 16.68
C LEU A 196 4.20 10.07 17.20
N ASP A 197 3.02 10.51 16.77
CA ASP A 197 2.40 11.75 17.26
C ASP A 197 2.07 11.64 18.75
N ARG A 198 1.53 10.49 19.17
CA ARG A 198 1.29 10.12 20.57
C ARG A 198 2.58 9.96 21.41
N LEU A 199 3.69 9.53 20.80
CA LEU A 199 4.98 9.33 21.46
C LEU A 199 5.84 10.62 21.59
N GLN A 200 5.46 11.75 21.00
CA GLN A 200 6.21 13.01 21.14
C GLN A 200 6.13 13.64 22.54
N PRO A 201 4.97 13.71 23.22
CA PRO A 201 4.88 14.32 24.55
C PRO A 201 5.62 13.54 25.64
N THR A 202 5.73 12.21 25.52
CA THR A 202 6.32 11.31 26.54
C THR A 202 7.85 11.26 26.52
N GLU A 203 8.54 11.99 25.64
CA GLU A 203 10.00 11.89 25.46
C GLU A 203 10.83 12.42 26.64
N THR A 204 10.29 13.35 27.43
CA THR A 204 11.04 14.10 28.45
C THR A 204 11.44 13.27 29.68
N ALA A 205 10.89 12.06 29.85
CA ALA A 205 10.99 11.29 31.09
C ALA A 205 12.04 10.17 31.12
N LEU A 206 12.51 9.66 29.97
CA LEU A 206 13.34 8.44 29.93
C LEU A 206 14.47 8.51 28.89
N PRO A 207 15.68 8.01 29.21
CA PRO A 207 16.78 7.90 28.24
C PRO A 207 16.43 6.87 27.17
N MET A 208 16.18 7.33 25.94
CA MET A 208 15.88 6.45 24.79
C MET A 208 17.14 5.72 24.30
N SER A 209 16.96 4.48 23.88
CA SER A 209 18.03 3.70 23.27
C SER A 209 18.36 4.22 21.85
N ARG A 210 19.56 3.93 21.36
CA ARG A 210 19.93 4.24 19.96
C ARG A 210 19.01 3.55 18.94
N ILE A 211 18.44 2.41 19.31
CA ILE A 211 17.53 1.61 18.47
C ILE A 211 16.19 2.35 18.31
N ASP A 212 15.65 2.91 19.40
CA ASP A 212 14.40 3.70 19.35
C ASP A 212 14.53 4.89 18.40
N HIS A 213 15.66 5.60 18.43
CA HIS A 213 15.93 6.72 17.53
C HIS A 213 15.99 6.29 16.05
N LEU A 214 16.54 5.10 15.75
CA LEU A 214 16.59 4.56 14.39
C LEU A 214 15.19 4.17 13.90
N ILE A 215 14.43 3.41 14.71
CA ILE A 215 13.05 2.99 14.43
C ILE A 215 12.14 4.19 14.21
N ARG A 216 12.33 5.27 14.97
CA ARG A 216 11.53 6.50 14.92
C ARG A 216 11.81 7.40 13.72
N ASN A 217 12.83 7.11 12.91
CA ASN A 217 13.15 7.91 11.74
C ASN A 217 12.10 7.74 10.64
N ARG A 218 11.13 8.66 10.61
CA ARG A 218 10.04 8.74 9.61
C ARG A 218 10.51 8.61 8.15
N ARG A 219 11.75 9.02 7.81
CA ARG A 219 12.29 8.89 6.45
C ARG A 219 12.64 7.44 6.10
N LEU A 220 13.29 6.70 7.00
CA LEU A 220 13.65 5.30 6.77
C LEU A 220 12.38 4.43 6.67
N PHE A 221 11.41 4.66 7.55
CA PHE A 221 10.12 3.98 7.51
C PHE A 221 9.41 4.19 6.16
N HIS A 222 9.32 5.43 5.68
CA HIS A 222 8.72 5.74 4.39
C HIS A 222 9.49 5.14 3.21
N LEU A 223 10.83 5.14 3.25
CA LEU A 223 11.66 4.54 2.19
C LEU A 223 11.44 3.02 2.10
N ASN A 224 11.53 2.31 3.23
CA ASN A 224 11.29 0.87 3.31
C ASN A 224 9.88 0.50 2.85
N MET A 225 8.88 1.29 3.24
CA MET A 225 7.50 1.14 2.81
C MET A 225 7.34 1.31 1.29
N SER A 226 7.92 2.37 0.70
CA SER A 226 7.88 2.57 -0.75
C SER A 226 8.62 1.48 -1.52
N LEU A 227 9.75 1.00 -0.99
CA LEU A 227 10.54 -0.09 -1.57
C LEU A 227 9.74 -1.40 -1.57
N ALA A 228 9.15 -1.77 -0.43
CA ALA A 228 8.36 -2.99 -0.29
C ALA A 228 7.10 -2.96 -1.18
N THR A 229 6.48 -1.78 -1.34
CA THR A 229 5.36 -1.58 -2.27
C THR A 229 5.82 -1.79 -3.72
N ALA A 230 6.93 -1.17 -4.13
CA ALA A 230 7.46 -1.31 -5.48
C ALA A 230 7.84 -2.77 -5.80
N LEU A 231 8.52 -3.46 -4.89
CA LEU A 231 8.86 -4.88 -5.01
C LEU A 231 7.61 -5.76 -5.12
N SER A 232 6.55 -5.43 -4.39
CA SER A 232 5.27 -6.16 -4.45
C SER A 232 4.51 -5.92 -5.76
N ILE A 233 4.63 -4.74 -6.37
CA ILE A 233 4.01 -4.43 -7.67
C ILE A 233 4.79 -5.12 -8.79
N VAL A 234 6.11 -4.94 -8.83
CA VAL A 234 6.99 -5.57 -9.85
C VAL A 234 6.85 -7.10 -9.77
N GLY A 235 6.96 -7.69 -8.57
CA GLY A 235 6.80 -9.13 -8.41
C GLY A 235 5.39 -9.68 -8.70
N VAL A 236 4.36 -8.83 -8.87
CA VAL A 236 3.04 -9.25 -9.36
C VAL A 236 2.96 -9.16 -10.89
N ILE A 237 3.68 -8.21 -11.51
CA ILE A 237 3.79 -8.10 -12.98
C ILE A 237 4.66 -9.25 -13.51
N ASP A 238 5.83 -9.50 -12.93
CA ASP A 238 6.74 -10.56 -13.38
C ASP A 238 6.09 -11.96 -13.25
N LEU A 239 5.12 -12.13 -12.32
CA LEU A 239 4.35 -13.37 -12.16
C LEU A 239 3.32 -13.64 -13.27
N THR A 240 2.99 -12.68 -14.13
CA THR A 240 2.04 -12.87 -15.25
C THR A 240 2.73 -13.05 -16.60
N HIS A 241 4.05 -12.91 -16.66
CA HIS A 241 4.85 -13.21 -17.84
C HIS A 241 4.82 -14.71 -18.21
N SER A 242 5.00 -15.01 -19.50
CA SER A 242 5.04 -16.38 -20.03
C SER A 242 6.25 -17.20 -19.59
N ASP A 243 7.33 -16.52 -19.21
CA ASP A 243 8.66 -17.13 -19.11
C ASP A 243 8.93 -17.53 -17.65
N GLN A 244 9.25 -18.81 -17.43
CA GLN A 244 9.39 -19.37 -16.07
C GLN A 244 10.43 -18.62 -15.21
N SER A 245 11.52 -18.15 -15.81
CA SER A 245 12.56 -17.37 -15.12
C SER A 245 12.03 -16.06 -14.54
N ASP A 246 11.08 -15.43 -15.22
CA ASP A 246 10.47 -14.18 -14.80
C ASP A 246 9.45 -14.45 -13.69
N GLN A 247 8.69 -15.53 -13.79
CA GLN A 247 7.78 -15.99 -12.72
C GLN A 247 8.52 -16.31 -11.41
N ASP A 248 9.65 -17.02 -11.47
CA ASP A 248 10.46 -17.37 -10.29
C ASP A 248 11.07 -16.12 -9.64
N THR A 249 11.50 -15.17 -10.48
CA THR A 249 11.98 -13.85 -10.07
C THR A 249 10.86 -13.05 -9.40
N GLY A 250 9.67 -13.01 -10.00
CA GLY A 250 8.49 -12.32 -9.49
C GLY A 250 8.01 -12.89 -8.15
N ASN A 251 7.96 -14.21 -8.01
CA ASN A 251 7.65 -14.90 -6.76
C ASN A 251 8.64 -14.50 -5.65
N THR A 252 9.93 -14.45 -5.98
CA THR A 252 11.00 -14.03 -5.06
C THR A 252 10.86 -12.56 -4.64
N LEU A 253 10.64 -11.65 -5.60
CA LEU A 253 10.44 -10.21 -5.33
C LEU A 253 9.19 -9.96 -4.48
N ARG A 254 8.08 -10.62 -4.79
CA ARG A 254 6.82 -10.56 -4.02
C ARG A 254 7.01 -11.06 -2.59
N LYS A 255 7.74 -12.16 -2.40
CA LYS A 255 8.09 -12.72 -1.09
C LYS A 255 8.96 -11.78 -0.26
N VAL A 256 9.99 -11.19 -0.86
CA VAL A 256 10.84 -10.18 -0.19
C VAL A 256 10.02 -8.94 0.20
N GLY A 257 9.16 -8.44 -0.69
CA GLY A 257 8.25 -7.33 -0.42
C GLY A 257 7.32 -7.60 0.78
N ALA A 258 6.70 -8.78 0.83
CA ALA A 258 5.84 -9.21 1.94
C ALA A 258 6.61 -9.34 3.27
N ILE A 259 7.84 -9.85 3.27
CA ILE A 259 8.68 -9.95 4.48
C ILE A 259 9.03 -8.54 5.02
N ILE A 260 9.35 -7.58 4.14
CA ILE A 260 9.62 -6.19 4.57
C ILE A 260 8.36 -5.54 5.15
N LEU A 261 7.18 -5.72 4.53
CA LEU A 261 5.91 -5.22 5.05
C LEU A 261 5.56 -5.84 6.42
N LEU A 262 5.78 -7.15 6.59
CA LEU A 262 5.60 -7.83 7.87
C LEU A 262 6.53 -7.25 8.94
N ALA A 263 7.82 -7.04 8.65
CA ALA A 263 8.78 -6.46 9.57
C ALA A 263 8.39 -5.03 10.01
N LEU A 264 7.95 -4.17 9.07
CA LEU A 264 7.45 -2.82 9.37
C LEU A 264 6.17 -2.86 10.23
N THR A 265 5.34 -3.89 10.06
CA THR A 265 4.11 -4.09 10.83
C THR A 265 4.40 -4.57 12.25
N ILE A 266 5.37 -5.47 12.44
CA ILE A 266 5.88 -5.88 13.75
C ILE A 266 6.45 -4.67 14.50
N ILE A 267 7.28 -3.85 13.83
CA ILE A 267 7.84 -2.61 14.41
C ILE A 267 6.73 -1.64 14.83
N THR A 268 5.73 -1.41 13.98
CA THR A 268 4.61 -0.51 14.28
C THR A 268 3.77 -1.03 15.45
N THR A 269 3.55 -2.35 15.52
CA THR A 269 2.83 -3.00 16.63
C THR A 269 3.62 -2.91 17.93
N TYR A 270 4.95 -3.14 17.90
CA TYR A 270 5.84 -2.97 19.05
C TYR A 270 5.79 -1.54 19.61
N LEU A 271 5.94 -0.52 18.76
CA LEU A 271 5.83 0.88 19.16
C LEU A 271 4.46 1.21 19.79
N THR A 272 3.38 0.61 19.26
CA THR A 272 2.03 0.75 19.81
C THR A 272 1.93 0.09 21.19
N GLY A 273 2.53 -1.09 21.37
CA GLY A 273 2.62 -1.75 22.68
C GLY A 273 3.37 -0.92 23.72
N VAL A 274 4.53 -0.36 23.35
CA VAL A 274 5.30 0.55 24.22
C VAL A 274 4.49 1.79 24.61
N LEU A 275 3.72 2.37 23.68
CA LEU A 275 2.79 3.47 23.97
C LEU A 275 1.71 3.04 24.98
N MET A 276 1.09 1.87 24.79
CA MET A 276 0.05 1.36 25.70
C MET A 276 0.56 1.03 27.10
N VAL A 277 1.83 0.60 27.25
CA VAL A 277 2.44 0.41 28.58
C VAL A 277 2.66 1.77 29.26
N ARG A 278 3.26 2.73 28.54
CA ARG A 278 3.53 4.08 29.09
C ARG A 278 2.26 4.82 29.51
N GLU A 279 1.18 4.72 28.74
CA GLU A 279 -0.12 5.33 29.11
C GLU A 279 -0.72 4.68 30.37
N LYS A 280 -0.47 3.38 30.65
CA LYS A 280 -0.89 2.72 31.90
C LYS A 280 -0.05 3.18 33.08
N ASP A 281 1.27 3.26 32.93
CA ASP A 281 2.17 3.66 34.01
C ASP A 281 1.87 5.11 34.47
N SER A 282 1.61 6.02 33.54
CA SER A 282 1.19 7.39 33.86
C SER A 282 -0.16 7.44 34.59
N ALA A 283 -1.13 6.60 34.20
CA ALA A 283 -2.44 6.56 34.86
C ALA A 283 -2.36 6.06 36.32
N ILE A 284 -1.40 5.17 36.63
CA ILE A 284 -1.16 4.69 38.00
C ILE A 284 -0.54 5.80 38.87
N LEU A 285 0.43 6.55 38.34
CA LEU A 285 1.11 7.62 39.07
C LEU A 285 0.17 8.81 39.38
N GLU A 286 -0.72 9.18 38.47
CA GLU A 286 -1.69 10.26 38.69
C GLU A 286 -2.79 9.88 39.70
N GLY A 287 -3.07 8.59 39.90
CA GLY A 287 -4.16 8.10 40.77
C GLY A 287 -4.06 8.48 42.26
N SER A 288 -2.92 9.01 42.72
CA SER A 288 -2.72 9.49 44.10
C SER A 288 -2.93 11.00 44.27
N SER A 289 -2.99 11.77 43.18
CA SER A 289 -3.09 13.25 43.20
C SER A 289 -4.50 13.73 42.86
N LYS A 290 -5.17 14.43 43.79
CA LYS A 290 -6.58 14.82 43.66
C LYS A 290 -6.89 15.61 42.36
N PRO A 291 -8.04 15.38 41.71
CA PRO A 291 -8.35 15.90 40.38
C PRO A 291 -8.74 17.39 40.41
N ALA A 292 -7.76 18.28 40.25
CA ALA A 292 -7.98 19.72 40.08
C ALA A 292 -8.46 20.08 38.66
N SER A 293 -9.71 19.71 38.36
CA SER A 293 -10.64 20.39 37.45
C SER A 293 -10.07 21.16 36.23
N SER A 294 -10.03 20.52 35.06
CA SER A 294 -10.42 21.17 33.79
C SER A 294 -10.93 20.19 32.74
N ARG A 295 -12.12 19.66 33.03
CA ARG A 295 -13.28 19.54 32.13
C ARG A 295 -13.07 19.97 30.66
N LEU A 296 -12.38 19.16 29.88
CA LEU A 296 -12.87 18.54 28.63
C LEU A 296 -11.81 17.56 28.10
N THR A 297 -11.35 16.65 28.98
CA THR A 297 -10.47 15.53 28.61
C THR A 297 -11.23 14.59 27.67
N SER A 298 -11.12 14.89 26.37
CA SER A 298 -11.78 14.18 25.28
C SER A 298 -11.64 12.68 25.44
N LEU A 299 -12.76 11.96 25.34
CA LEU A 299 -12.81 10.49 25.36
C LEU A 299 -11.81 9.84 24.37
N GLY A 300 -11.46 10.55 23.29
CA GLY A 300 -10.45 10.12 22.32
C GLY A 300 -9.01 10.05 22.88
N HIS A 301 -8.71 10.65 24.04
CA HIS A 301 -7.41 10.49 24.70
C HIS A 301 -7.31 9.07 25.27
N VAL A 302 -8.20 8.72 26.22
CA VAL A 302 -8.22 7.45 26.96
C VAL A 302 -8.44 6.24 26.06
N TYR A 303 -9.44 6.28 25.15
CA TYR A 303 -9.75 5.13 24.31
C TYR A 303 -8.91 5.06 23.02
N GLY A 304 -8.16 6.13 22.68
CA GLY A 304 -7.47 6.23 21.41
C GLY A 304 -6.33 5.21 21.23
N SER A 305 -5.57 4.93 22.30
CA SER A 305 -4.49 3.93 22.28
C SER A 305 -5.01 2.50 22.20
N TYR A 306 -6.10 2.18 22.90
CA TYR A 306 -6.76 0.87 22.78
C TYR A 306 -7.26 0.60 21.35
N ILE A 307 -7.92 1.58 20.73
CA ILE A 307 -8.38 1.47 19.33
C ILE A 307 -7.18 1.30 18.38
N LEU A 308 -6.09 2.04 18.60
CA LEU A 308 -4.85 1.94 17.83
C LEU A 308 -4.16 0.58 18.01
N GLY A 309 -4.14 0.05 19.23
CA GLY A 309 -3.63 -1.28 19.55
C GLY A 309 -4.40 -2.40 18.84
N VAL A 310 -5.74 -2.35 18.88
CA VAL A 310 -6.60 -3.30 18.14
C VAL A 310 -6.37 -3.18 16.63
N LEU A 311 -6.24 -1.96 16.09
CA LEU A 311 -5.94 -1.76 14.67
C LEU A 311 -4.59 -2.38 14.27
N CYS A 312 -3.53 -2.15 15.05
CA CYS A 312 -2.21 -2.73 14.80
C CYS A 312 -2.22 -4.26 14.93
N ALA A 313 -2.95 -4.82 15.90
CA ALA A 313 -3.10 -6.27 16.04
C ALA A 313 -3.82 -6.90 14.82
N LEU A 314 -4.91 -6.30 14.34
CA LEU A 314 -5.61 -6.76 13.13
C LEU A 314 -4.73 -6.65 11.88
N MET A 315 -3.93 -5.59 11.77
CA MET A 315 -2.94 -5.46 10.70
C MET A 315 -1.86 -6.53 10.75
N LEU A 316 -1.34 -6.83 11.95
CA LEU A 316 -0.32 -7.86 12.15
C LEU A 316 -0.85 -9.25 11.80
N VAL A 317 -2.05 -9.62 12.27
CA VAL A 317 -2.69 -10.91 11.94
C VAL A 317 -2.88 -11.05 10.42
N ARG A 318 -3.37 -10.00 9.74
CA ARG A 318 -3.51 -10.01 8.29
C ARG A 318 -2.17 -10.24 7.59
N GLU A 319 -1.11 -9.56 8.00
CA GLU A 319 0.18 -9.62 7.30
C GLU A 319 0.93 -10.94 7.58
N ILE A 320 0.78 -11.50 8.79
CA ILE A 320 1.24 -12.86 9.10
C ILE A 320 0.55 -13.89 8.19
N PHE A 321 -0.78 -13.81 8.04
CA PHE A 321 -1.52 -14.72 7.17
C PHE A 321 -1.11 -14.59 5.70
N LEU A 322 -0.93 -13.36 5.21
CA LEU A 322 -0.47 -13.08 3.85
C LEU A 322 0.95 -13.62 3.61
N ALA A 323 1.88 -13.36 4.52
CA ALA A 323 3.24 -13.87 4.43
C ALA A 323 3.29 -15.40 4.50
N ALA A 324 2.53 -16.02 5.42
CA ALA A 324 2.44 -17.48 5.53
C ALA A 324 1.89 -18.13 4.25
N THR A 325 0.87 -17.52 3.63
CA THR A 325 0.28 -18.00 2.37
C THR A 325 1.30 -17.94 1.22
N ILE A 326 2.03 -16.82 1.08
CA ILE A 326 3.08 -16.69 0.05
C ILE A 326 4.22 -17.69 0.28
N LEU A 327 4.68 -17.85 1.53
CA LEU A 327 5.76 -18.78 1.89
C LEU A 327 5.38 -20.24 1.62
N ALA A 328 4.14 -20.64 1.92
CA ALA A 328 3.64 -22.01 1.75
C ALA A 328 3.44 -22.40 0.27
N ASN A 329 3.23 -21.42 -0.62
CA ASN A 329 3.14 -21.69 -2.06
C ASN A 329 4.53 -21.92 -2.67
N SER A 330 5.57 -21.19 -2.24
CA SER A 330 6.94 -21.40 -2.74
C SER A 330 7.50 -22.80 -2.43
N SER A 331 7.08 -23.45 -1.33
CA SER A 331 7.65 -24.75 -0.96
C SER A 331 7.17 -25.90 -1.85
N LYS A 332 5.96 -25.80 -2.41
CA LYS A 332 5.39 -26.85 -3.28
C LYS A 332 6.12 -26.96 -4.63
N GLN A 333 6.47 -25.82 -5.24
CA GLN A 333 7.15 -25.80 -6.54
C GLN A 333 8.51 -26.52 -6.49
N ASN A 334 9.24 -26.40 -5.38
CA ASN A 334 10.54 -27.05 -5.22
C ASN A 334 10.44 -28.57 -4.96
N GLU A 335 9.30 -29.06 -4.45
CA GLU A 335 9.08 -30.49 -4.19
C GLU A 335 8.72 -31.26 -5.48
N GLU A 336 8.01 -30.64 -6.43
CA GLU A 336 7.61 -31.27 -7.69
C GLU A 336 8.80 -31.57 -8.62
N ASP A 337 9.85 -30.74 -8.59
CA ASP A 337 11.08 -30.94 -9.39
C ASP A 337 12.10 -31.89 -8.72
N SER A 338 11.86 -32.28 -7.46
CA SER A 338 12.81 -33.05 -6.63
C SER A 338 12.29 -34.39 -6.09
N GLY A 339 10.99 -34.72 -6.21
CA GLY A 339 10.41 -35.81 -5.42
C GLY A 339 9.12 -36.47 -5.92
N ILE A 340 9.22 -37.30 -6.97
CA ILE A 340 8.59 -38.62 -6.88
C ILE A 340 9.19 -39.27 -5.62
N LEU A 341 8.37 -39.81 -4.69
CA LEU A 341 8.73 -40.06 -3.28
C LEU A 341 8.89 -38.69 -2.56
N TRP A 342 7.90 -38.11 -1.88
CA TRP A 342 7.13 -38.54 -0.69
C TRP A 342 5.91 -37.57 -0.51
N LEU A 343 4.94 -37.63 0.43
CA LEU A 343 4.48 -38.57 1.48
C LEU A 343 2.95 -38.28 1.66
N PRO A 344 2.01 -39.26 1.61
CA PRO A 344 0.58 -38.97 1.49
C PRO A 344 -0.11 -38.74 2.84
N TYR A 345 -0.12 -37.50 3.37
CA TYR A 345 -0.73 -37.23 4.70
C TYR A 345 -1.45 -35.88 4.86
N ARG A 346 -2.05 -35.32 3.78
CA ARG A 346 -2.77 -34.03 3.83
C ARG A 346 -4.16 -33.96 3.20
N ARG A 347 -4.90 -35.09 3.19
CA ARG A 347 -6.37 -35.09 3.02
C ARG A 347 -7.06 -35.56 4.30
N CYS A 348 -7.47 -34.59 5.13
CA CYS A 348 -8.56 -34.67 6.12
C CYS A 348 -8.57 -33.32 6.84
N TYR A 349 -9.20 -32.30 6.25
CA TYR A 349 -9.75 -31.06 6.86
C TYR A 349 -10.07 -30.03 5.76
N VAL A 350 -11.13 -30.29 4.99
CA VAL A 350 -12.11 -29.29 4.49
C VAL A 350 -13.46 -29.99 4.50
#